data_AF-A0A419R4U7-F1
#
_entry.id   AF-A0A419R4U7-F1
#
_cell.length_a   1.000
_cell.length_b   1.000
_cell.length_c   1.000
_cell.angle_alpha   90.00
_cell.angle_beta   90.00
_cell.angle_gamma   90.00
#
_symmetry.space_group_name_H-M   'P 1'
#
loop_
_entity.id
_entity.type
_entity.pdbx_description
1 polymer ?
#
loop_
_entity_poly.entity_id
_entity_poly.type
_entity_poly.pdbx_seq_one_letter_code
_entity_poly.pdbx_strand_id
1 'polypeptide(L)'
;MVGAGAPRIYAIVNLAAVVAGVPLALAIARVPANAALIAPAVLGALALMFGPSSEGVHRWVALGGLSIHATMLAGPCFAVAFQRIGGWPASIAAVAFAAVTAFQPDFGMALALTCSVAATLVVRRDLPTLAAFACAALATVWTAWRGDPLSAVPFVEGVVQRMASEHSAAALISLALLALATAAPTLSREGRYAGGLAFAGYSAGLVGASLIGPFPAPLVGYGAAPVLGYCLALGLLFRPLSATDR
;
A
#
# COMPACT_ATOMS: atom_id res chain seq x y z
N MET A 1 -17.93 -4.06 -12.16
CA MET A 1 -17.15 -5.32 -12.13
C MET A 1 -18.01 -6.57 -12.17
N VAL A 2 -18.91 -6.81 -11.20
CA VAL A 2 -19.82 -8.00 -11.26
C VAL A 2 -20.68 -7.99 -12.52
N GLY A 3 -21.24 -6.83 -12.88
CA GLY A 3 -21.96 -6.66 -14.16
C GLY A 3 -21.10 -6.82 -15.42
N ALA A 4 -19.76 -6.81 -15.28
CA ALA A 4 -18.79 -7.02 -16.36
C ALA A 4 -18.21 -8.45 -16.35
N GLY A 5 -18.87 -9.40 -15.67
CA GLY A 5 -18.52 -10.83 -15.68
C GLY A 5 -17.57 -11.28 -14.57
N ALA A 6 -17.23 -10.43 -13.60
CA ALA A 6 -16.40 -10.86 -12.47
C ALA A 6 -17.11 -11.89 -11.57
N PRO A 7 -16.42 -12.96 -11.12
CA PRO A 7 -16.96 -13.90 -10.14
C PRO A 7 -17.49 -13.21 -8.88
N ARG A 8 -18.69 -13.59 -8.43
CA ARG A 8 -19.33 -12.98 -7.24
C ARG A 8 -18.47 -13.11 -5.98
N ILE A 9 -17.68 -14.18 -5.88
CA ILE A 9 -16.78 -14.42 -4.76
C ILE A 9 -15.81 -13.25 -4.55
N TYR A 10 -15.38 -12.56 -5.61
CA TYR A 10 -14.48 -11.44 -5.49
C TYR A 10 -15.13 -10.21 -4.83
N ALA A 11 -16.41 -9.94 -5.14
CA ALA A 11 -17.16 -8.89 -4.47
C ALA A 11 -17.39 -9.21 -2.98
N ILE A 12 -17.63 -10.50 -2.66
CA ILE A 12 -17.74 -10.97 -1.28
C ILE A 12 -16.43 -10.75 -0.52
N VAL A 13 -15.28 -11.05 -1.13
CA VAL A 13 -13.96 -10.84 -0.51
C VAL A 13 -13.71 -9.36 -0.20
N ASN A 14 -13.98 -8.45 -1.14
CA ASN A 14 -13.80 -7.01 -0.88
C ASN A 14 -14.78 -6.52 0.20
N LEU A 15 -16.05 -6.95 0.17
CA LEU A 15 -17.03 -6.58 1.20
C LEU A 15 -16.61 -7.10 2.58
N ALA A 16 -16.18 -8.37 2.67
CA ALA A 16 -15.67 -8.96 3.90
C ALA A 16 -14.42 -8.21 4.40
N ALA A 17 -13.54 -7.79 3.50
CA ALA A 17 -12.36 -6.98 3.84
C ALA A 17 -12.75 -5.59 4.39
N VAL A 18 -13.77 -4.92 3.84
CA VAL A 18 -14.28 -3.65 4.40
C VAL A 18 -14.87 -3.87 5.80
N VAL A 19 -15.72 -4.90 5.95
CA VAL A 19 -16.36 -5.22 7.24
C VAL A 19 -15.32 -5.57 8.30
N ALA A 20 -14.32 -6.39 7.97
CA ALA A 20 -13.21 -6.73 8.87
C ALA A 20 -12.26 -5.54 9.10
N GLY A 21 -12.15 -4.64 8.13
CA GLY A 21 -11.32 -3.44 8.20
C GLY A 21 -11.72 -2.49 9.32
N VAL A 22 -13.03 -2.40 9.65
CA VAL A 22 -13.53 -1.52 10.72
C VAL A 22 -12.97 -1.90 12.11
N PRO A 23 -13.16 -3.12 12.65
CA PRO A 23 -12.58 -3.49 13.94
C PRO A 23 -11.04 -3.49 13.90
N LEU A 24 -10.42 -3.82 12.76
CA LEU A 24 -8.96 -3.75 12.60
C LEU A 24 -8.43 -2.32 12.66
N ALA A 25 -9.16 -1.33 12.10
CA ALA A 25 -8.82 0.08 12.23
C ALA A 25 -8.90 0.57 13.69
N LEU A 26 -9.77 -0.01 14.51
CA LEU A 26 -9.79 0.27 15.95
C LEU A 26 -8.64 -0.43 16.70
N ALA A 27 -8.27 -1.64 16.29
CA ALA A 27 -7.19 -2.39 16.90
C ALA A 27 -5.82 -1.77 16.62
N ILE A 28 -5.56 -1.37 15.37
CA ILE A 28 -4.28 -0.78 14.94
C ILE A 28 -3.99 0.55 15.63
N ALA A 29 -5.01 1.27 16.11
CA ALA A 29 -4.84 2.50 16.88
C ALA A 29 -4.04 2.28 18.18
N ARG A 30 -4.03 1.04 18.71
CA ARG A 30 -3.27 0.63 19.89
C ARG A 30 -1.86 0.13 19.57
N VAL A 31 -1.53 -0.06 18.30
CA VAL A 31 -0.23 -0.58 17.88
C VAL A 31 0.81 0.55 17.94
N PRO A 32 2.00 0.31 18.52
CA PRO A 32 3.05 1.30 18.57
C PRO A 32 3.54 1.64 17.16
N ALA A 33 3.86 2.92 16.92
CA ALA A 33 4.27 3.38 15.60
C ALA A 33 5.50 2.63 15.07
N ASN A 34 6.43 2.26 15.95
CA ASN A 34 7.62 1.48 15.59
C ASN A 34 7.24 0.10 15.00
N ALA A 35 6.21 -0.56 15.53
CA ALA A 35 5.74 -1.83 14.98
C ALA A 35 5.12 -1.63 13.59
N ALA A 36 4.29 -0.60 13.41
CA ALA A 36 3.74 -0.23 12.10
C ALA A 36 4.82 0.15 11.08
N LEU A 37 5.91 0.77 11.54
CA LEU A 37 7.07 1.16 10.74
C LEU A 37 7.87 -0.06 10.26
N ILE A 38 8.06 -1.10 11.07
CA ILE A 38 8.85 -2.26 10.64
C ILE A 38 8.01 -3.35 9.97
N ALA A 39 6.68 -3.32 10.12
CA ALA A 39 5.78 -4.37 9.68
C ALA A 39 5.93 -4.78 8.21
N PRO A 40 6.02 -3.88 7.20
CA PRO A 40 6.14 -4.31 5.80
C PRO A 40 7.44 -5.06 5.54
N ALA A 41 8.55 -4.59 6.11
CA ALA A 41 9.85 -5.24 5.97
C ALA A 41 9.85 -6.63 6.63
N VAL A 42 9.33 -6.73 7.86
CA VAL A 42 9.26 -8.00 8.58
C VAL A 42 8.32 -8.99 7.89
N LEU A 43 7.09 -8.58 7.59
CA LEU A 43 6.11 -9.46 6.95
C LEU A 43 6.53 -9.85 5.53
N GLY A 44 7.13 -8.93 4.77
CA GLY A 44 7.63 -9.24 3.45
C GLY A 44 8.87 -10.15 3.47
N ALA A 45 9.77 -9.99 4.44
CA ALA A 45 10.87 -10.94 4.67
C ALA A 45 10.35 -12.33 5.06
N LEU A 46 9.35 -12.40 5.94
CA LEU A 46 8.67 -13.66 6.28
C LEU A 46 8.01 -14.29 5.06
N ALA A 47 7.38 -13.49 4.20
CA ALA A 47 6.81 -13.98 2.94
C ALA A 47 7.91 -14.51 2.00
N LEU A 48 9.04 -13.82 1.87
CA LEU A 48 10.19 -14.28 1.07
C LEU A 48 10.75 -15.63 1.55
N MET A 49 10.81 -15.84 2.88
CA MET A 49 11.41 -17.03 3.48
C MET A 49 10.44 -18.22 3.58
N PHE A 50 9.17 -17.95 3.88
CA PHE A 50 8.21 -18.98 4.29
C PHE A 50 6.85 -18.87 3.57
N GLY A 51 6.64 -17.80 2.81
CA GLY A 51 5.39 -17.57 2.10
C GLY A 51 5.23 -18.51 0.90
N PRO A 52 3.98 -18.80 0.50
CA PRO A 52 3.72 -19.55 -0.72
C PRO A 52 4.38 -18.91 -1.94
N SER A 53 4.94 -19.75 -2.80
CA SER A 53 5.47 -19.37 -4.11
C SER A 53 4.34 -19.31 -5.12
N SER A 54 4.27 -18.24 -5.92
CA SER A 54 3.48 -18.18 -7.14
C SER A 54 4.41 -17.81 -8.28
N GLU A 55 4.59 -18.70 -9.25
CA GLU A 55 5.52 -18.51 -10.39
C GLU A 55 6.94 -18.08 -9.96
N GLY A 56 7.42 -18.61 -8.82
CA GLY A 56 8.74 -18.28 -8.26
C GLY A 56 8.79 -17.00 -7.42
N VAL A 57 7.65 -16.33 -7.21
CA VAL A 57 7.52 -15.09 -6.44
C VAL A 57 6.90 -15.35 -5.06
N HIS A 58 7.48 -14.74 -4.03
CA HIS A 58 7.13 -14.93 -2.63
C HIS A 58 6.71 -13.62 -1.95
N ARG A 59 5.46 -13.18 -2.20
CA ARG A 59 4.89 -11.91 -1.68
C ARG A 59 3.73 -12.09 -0.69
N TRP A 60 3.20 -13.30 -0.58
CA TRP A 60 1.97 -13.57 0.17
C TRP A 60 2.24 -14.32 1.46
N VAL A 61 1.33 -14.15 2.42
CA VAL A 61 1.21 -14.98 3.62
C VAL A 61 -0.11 -15.71 3.54
N ALA A 62 -0.10 -17.02 3.81
CA ALA A 62 -1.29 -17.84 3.84
C ALA A 62 -2.01 -17.72 5.19
N LEU A 63 -3.30 -17.39 5.16
CA LEU A 63 -4.17 -17.26 6.33
C LEU A 63 -5.49 -17.97 6.06
N GLY A 64 -5.64 -19.18 6.59
CA GLY A 64 -6.92 -19.92 6.57
C GLY A 64 -7.51 -20.11 5.16
N GLY A 65 -6.68 -20.37 4.16
CA GLY A 65 -7.09 -20.54 2.75
C GLY A 65 -7.08 -19.24 1.92
N LEU A 66 -6.78 -18.09 2.53
CA LEU A 66 -6.58 -16.82 1.83
C LEU A 66 -5.08 -16.52 1.69
N SER A 67 -4.67 -16.03 0.52
CA SER A 67 -3.33 -15.48 0.30
C SER A 67 -3.38 -13.97 0.42
N ILE A 68 -2.73 -13.42 1.44
CA ILE A 68 -2.70 -11.97 1.70
C ILE A 68 -1.34 -11.42 1.33
N HIS A 69 -1.31 -10.42 0.45
CA HIS A 69 -0.08 -9.74 0.04
C HIS A 69 0.51 -8.95 1.22
N ALA A 70 1.66 -9.38 1.72
CA ALA A 70 2.20 -8.98 3.01
C ALA A 70 2.53 -7.48 3.08
N THR A 71 3.30 -7.01 2.11
CA THR A 71 3.76 -5.62 2.04
C THR A 71 2.62 -4.67 1.68
N MET A 72 1.71 -5.04 0.77
CA MET A 72 0.52 -4.26 0.43
C MET A 72 -0.44 -4.08 1.61
N LEU A 73 -0.56 -5.08 2.51
CA LEU A 73 -1.33 -4.96 3.74
C LEU A 73 -0.71 -3.93 4.71
N ALA A 74 0.61 -4.00 4.94
CA ALA A 74 1.27 -3.21 5.99
C ALA A 74 1.80 -1.84 5.50
N GLY A 75 2.05 -1.68 4.21
CA GLY A 75 2.66 -0.50 3.60
C GLY A 75 1.92 0.82 3.86
N PRO A 76 0.58 0.87 3.82
CA PRO A 76 -0.17 2.07 4.19
C PRO A 76 0.12 2.56 5.63
N CYS A 77 0.22 1.63 6.61
CA CYS A 77 0.56 1.98 7.99
C CYS A 77 2.00 2.46 8.12
N PHE A 78 2.91 1.85 7.37
CA PHE A 78 4.29 2.32 7.26
C PHE A 78 4.35 3.79 6.83
N ALA A 79 3.58 4.19 5.81
CA ALA A 79 3.58 5.56 5.32
C ALA A 79 3.26 6.58 6.43
N VAL A 80 2.24 6.27 7.24
CA VAL A 80 1.84 7.10 8.39
C VAL A 80 2.93 7.09 9.49
N ALA A 81 3.47 5.91 9.81
CA ALA A 81 4.47 5.75 10.87
C ALA A 81 5.83 6.38 10.53
N PHE A 82 6.26 6.27 9.27
CA PHE A 82 7.49 6.84 8.73
C PHE A 82 7.52 8.37 8.88
N GLN A 83 6.40 9.03 8.59
CA GLN A 83 6.29 10.46 8.82
C GLN A 83 6.37 10.82 10.31
N ARG A 84 5.72 10.05 11.19
CA ARG A 84 5.68 10.32 12.64
C ARG A 84 7.03 10.16 13.33
N ILE A 85 7.75 9.09 13.01
CA ILE A 85 9.00 8.74 13.69
C ILE A 85 10.19 9.53 13.13
N GLY A 86 10.34 9.52 11.81
CA GLY A 86 11.44 10.22 11.14
C GLY A 86 12.86 9.78 11.53
N GLY A 87 13.84 10.55 11.04
CA GLY A 87 15.26 10.32 11.29
C GLY A 87 15.76 8.96 10.79
N TRP A 88 16.95 8.57 11.26
CA TRP A 88 17.60 7.33 10.86
C TRP A 88 16.81 6.05 11.14
N PRO A 89 16.11 5.88 12.28
CA PRO A 89 15.32 4.66 12.52
C PRO A 89 14.23 4.45 11.46
N ALA A 90 13.50 5.51 11.09
CA ALA A 90 12.49 5.45 10.03
C ALA A 90 13.11 5.15 8.67
N SER A 91 14.25 5.79 8.35
CA SER A 91 14.95 5.58 7.09
C SER A 91 15.54 4.19 6.95
N ILE A 92 16.07 3.59 8.03
CA ILE A 92 16.56 2.20 8.01
C ILE A 92 15.39 1.24 7.73
N ALA A 93 14.22 1.47 8.35
CA ALA A 93 13.04 0.67 8.06
C ALA A 93 12.56 0.83 6.61
N ALA A 94 12.65 2.05 6.04
CA ALA A 94 12.35 2.30 4.64
C ALA A 94 13.32 1.56 3.70
N VAL A 95 14.62 1.56 4.01
CA VAL A 95 15.64 0.82 3.25
C VAL A 95 15.39 -0.68 3.33
N ALA A 96 15.04 -1.21 4.51
CA ALA A 96 14.68 -2.62 4.66
C ALA A 96 13.43 -2.98 3.86
N PHE A 97 12.42 -2.11 3.84
CA PHE A 97 11.24 -2.30 3.02
C PHE A 97 11.57 -2.26 1.52
N ALA A 98 12.39 -1.30 1.07
CA ALA A 98 12.86 -1.23 -0.32
C ALA A 98 13.66 -2.47 -0.74
N ALA A 99 14.49 -3.01 0.16
CA ALA A 99 15.22 -4.26 -0.10
C ALA A 99 14.26 -5.43 -0.29
N VAL A 100 13.27 -5.57 0.59
CA VAL A 100 12.25 -6.62 0.49
C VAL A 100 11.49 -6.54 -0.84
N THR A 101 11.04 -5.36 -1.26
CA THR A 101 10.32 -5.22 -2.54
C THR A 101 11.23 -5.53 -3.73
N ALA A 102 12.51 -5.16 -3.67
CA ALA A 102 13.50 -5.49 -4.71
C ALA A 102 13.77 -7.00 -4.83
N PHE A 103 13.81 -7.72 -3.69
CA PHE A 103 13.94 -9.18 -3.67
C PHE A 103 12.65 -9.90 -4.05
N GLN A 104 11.48 -9.28 -3.83
CA GLN A 104 10.16 -9.76 -4.24
C GLN A 104 9.80 -9.49 -5.71
N PRO A 105 10.72 -9.02 -6.54
CA PRO A 105 10.49 -8.13 -7.71
C PRO A 105 9.18 -7.32 -7.74
N ASP A 106 8.80 -6.65 -6.66
CA ASP A 106 7.49 -5.97 -6.57
C ASP A 106 7.57 -4.47 -6.92
N PHE A 107 7.32 -4.15 -8.19
CA PHE A 107 7.32 -2.77 -8.68
C PHE A 107 6.20 -1.92 -8.06
N GLY A 108 5.00 -2.48 -7.88
CA GLY A 108 3.87 -1.73 -7.32
C GLY A 108 4.17 -1.23 -5.93
N MET A 109 4.74 -2.10 -5.10
CA MET A 109 5.12 -1.78 -3.74
C MET A 109 6.35 -0.87 -3.65
N ALA A 110 7.34 -1.05 -4.52
CA ALA A 110 8.50 -0.17 -4.59
C ALA A 110 8.11 1.27 -5.00
N LEU A 111 7.22 1.41 -5.99
CA LEU A 111 6.73 2.71 -6.42
C LEU A 111 5.87 3.38 -5.33
N ALA A 112 5.00 2.62 -4.66
CA ALA A 112 4.22 3.11 -3.52
C ALA A 112 5.12 3.63 -2.39
N LEU A 113 6.18 2.89 -2.03
CA LEU A 113 7.17 3.35 -1.05
C LEU A 113 7.86 4.64 -1.51
N THR A 114 8.30 4.70 -2.77
CA THR A 114 8.97 5.88 -3.33
C THR A 114 8.09 7.12 -3.27
N CYS A 115 6.82 7.02 -3.70
CA CYS A 115 5.87 8.12 -3.64
C CYS A 115 5.54 8.55 -2.20
N SER A 116 5.46 7.60 -1.26
CA SER A 116 5.28 7.90 0.17
C SER A 116 6.46 8.70 0.75
N VAL A 117 7.69 8.30 0.46
CA VAL A 117 8.88 8.99 0.97
C VAL A 117 9.07 10.33 0.26
N ALA A 118 8.74 10.42 -1.04
CA ALA A 118 8.72 11.69 -1.77
C ALA A 118 7.72 12.69 -1.17
N ALA A 119 6.51 12.24 -0.84
CA ALA A 119 5.51 13.04 -0.12
C ALA A 119 6.04 13.50 1.25
N THR A 120 6.76 12.63 1.96
CA THR A 120 7.42 12.99 3.24
C THR A 120 8.47 14.08 3.05
N LEU A 121 9.28 14.03 1.98
CA LEU A 121 10.30 15.03 1.65
C LEU A 121 9.72 16.44 1.40
N VAL A 122 8.46 16.55 0.99
CA VAL A 122 7.80 17.86 0.86
C VAL A 122 7.71 18.58 2.21
N VAL A 123 7.54 17.82 3.29
CA VAL A 123 7.35 18.32 4.66
C VAL A 123 8.65 18.28 5.48
N ARG A 124 9.45 17.21 5.33
CA ARG A 124 10.70 16.99 6.08
C ARG A 124 11.87 16.73 5.14
N ARG A 125 12.74 17.73 5.00
CA ARG A 125 13.94 17.70 4.14
C ARG A 125 15.21 17.44 4.95
N ASP A 126 15.38 16.22 5.42
CA ASP A 126 16.58 15.79 6.13
C ASP A 126 17.35 14.72 5.34
N LEU A 127 18.64 14.56 5.67
CA LEU A 127 19.52 13.58 5.02
C LEU A 127 19.00 12.13 5.16
N PRO A 128 18.50 11.67 6.32
CA PRO A 128 17.93 10.34 6.44
C PRO A 128 16.75 10.11 5.47
N THR A 129 15.82 11.06 5.35
CA THR A 129 14.66 10.89 4.45
C THR A 129 15.13 10.89 2.99
N LEU A 130 16.13 11.71 2.64
CA LEU A 130 16.70 11.72 1.29
C LEU A 130 17.39 10.38 0.94
N ALA A 131 18.12 9.79 1.88
CA ALA A 131 18.73 8.47 1.70
C ALA A 131 17.67 7.38 1.52
N ALA A 132 16.60 7.40 2.33
CA ALA A 132 15.46 6.49 2.16
C ALA A 132 14.79 6.63 0.79
N PHE A 133 14.62 7.86 0.32
CA PHE A 133 14.06 8.13 -1.01
C PHE A 133 14.94 7.56 -2.11
N ALA A 134 16.26 7.78 -2.05
CA ALA A 134 17.20 7.25 -3.03
C ALA A 134 17.14 5.71 -3.09
N CYS A 135 17.12 5.03 -1.94
CA CYS A 135 17.01 3.57 -1.90
C CYS A 135 15.66 3.06 -2.44
N ALA A 136 14.54 3.72 -2.10
CA ALA A 136 13.22 3.37 -2.63
C ALA A 136 13.13 3.57 -4.16
N ALA A 137 13.68 4.68 -4.66
CA ALA A 137 13.75 4.97 -6.09
C ALA A 137 14.61 3.93 -6.83
N LEU A 138 15.77 3.56 -6.27
CA LEU A 138 16.62 2.50 -6.82
C LEU A 138 15.89 1.15 -6.85
N ALA A 139 15.18 0.79 -5.78
CA ALA A 139 14.35 -0.42 -5.77
C ALA A 139 13.24 -0.38 -6.82
N THR A 140 12.64 0.79 -7.06
CA THR A 140 11.61 0.99 -8.11
C THR A 140 12.20 0.80 -9.50
N VAL A 141 13.37 1.39 -9.78
CA VAL A 141 14.07 1.20 -11.05
C VAL A 141 14.48 -0.26 -11.24
N TRP A 142 15.02 -0.90 -10.19
CA TRP A 142 15.42 -2.30 -10.21
C TRP A 142 14.24 -3.24 -10.49
N THR A 143 13.12 -3.06 -9.80
CA THR A 143 11.92 -3.89 -9.97
C THR A 143 11.28 -3.66 -11.34
N ALA A 144 11.27 -2.42 -11.85
CA ALA A 144 10.85 -2.13 -13.21
C ALA A 144 11.72 -2.81 -14.26
N TRP A 145 13.05 -2.77 -14.08
CA TRP A 145 14.00 -3.38 -15.01
C TRP A 145 13.94 -4.91 -14.99
N ARG A 146 13.81 -5.50 -13.80
CA ARG A 146 13.70 -6.95 -13.62
C ARG A 146 12.40 -7.51 -14.21
N GLY A 147 11.33 -6.69 -14.21
CA GLY A 147 10.00 -7.10 -14.62
C GLY A 147 9.30 -7.97 -13.56
N ASP A 148 7.98 -8.00 -13.61
CA ASP A 148 7.18 -8.91 -12.80
C ASP A 148 6.95 -10.20 -13.59
N PRO A 149 7.41 -11.38 -13.13
CA PRO A 149 7.20 -12.62 -13.87
C PRO A 149 5.76 -13.13 -13.78
N LEU A 150 4.94 -12.58 -12.88
CA LEU A 150 3.58 -13.05 -12.63
C LEU A 150 2.64 -12.81 -13.82
N SER A 151 1.88 -13.84 -14.15
CA SER A 151 0.76 -13.71 -15.06
C SER A 151 -0.34 -12.79 -14.49
N ALA A 152 -0.94 -12.00 -15.39
CA ALA A 152 -1.89 -11.00 -14.95
C ALA A 152 -3.20 -11.63 -14.44
N VAL A 153 -3.67 -11.22 -13.26
CA VAL A 153 -4.88 -11.81 -12.64
C VAL A 153 -6.15 -11.09 -13.12
N PRO A 154 -7.11 -11.81 -13.74
CA PRO A 154 -8.34 -11.21 -14.23
C PRO A 154 -9.12 -10.48 -13.13
N PHE A 155 -9.61 -9.27 -13.44
CA PHE A 155 -10.41 -8.41 -12.56
C PHE A 155 -9.68 -7.88 -11.31
N VAL A 156 -8.41 -8.23 -11.12
CA VAL A 156 -7.52 -7.64 -10.11
C VAL A 156 -6.62 -6.58 -10.74
N GLU A 157 -6.13 -6.89 -11.93
CA GLU A 157 -5.14 -6.10 -12.68
C GLU A 157 -5.71 -5.59 -14.00
N GLY A 158 -5.13 -4.50 -14.53
CA GLY A 158 -5.64 -3.83 -15.74
C GLY A 158 -7.02 -3.17 -15.57
N VAL A 159 -7.50 -3.10 -14.33
CA VAL A 159 -8.83 -2.64 -13.95
C VAL A 159 -9.03 -1.16 -14.25
N VAL A 160 -8.02 -0.34 -13.93
CA VAL A 160 -8.11 1.12 -14.09
C VAL A 160 -8.14 1.47 -15.59
N GLN A 161 -7.30 0.84 -16.40
CA GLN A 161 -7.29 1.03 -17.85
C GLN A 161 -8.62 0.62 -18.48
N ARG A 162 -9.18 -0.53 -18.06
CA ARG A 162 -10.48 -1.00 -18.54
C ARG A 162 -11.60 -0.03 -18.18
N MET A 163 -11.66 0.45 -16.94
CA MET A 163 -12.66 1.44 -16.54
C MET A 163 -12.49 2.76 -17.32
N ALA A 164 -11.25 3.18 -17.56
CA ALA A 164 -10.96 4.38 -18.33
C ALA A 164 -11.42 4.27 -19.79
N SER A 165 -11.38 3.07 -20.40
CA SER A 165 -11.82 2.84 -21.79
C SER A 165 -13.30 2.52 -21.95
N GLU A 166 -13.97 2.00 -20.91
CA GLU A 166 -15.39 1.63 -20.95
C GLU A 166 -16.32 2.86 -20.96
N HIS A 167 -15.88 3.99 -20.39
CA HIS A 167 -16.64 5.26 -20.28
C HIS A 167 -18.05 5.15 -19.68
N SER A 168 -18.42 4.04 -19.05
CA SER A 168 -19.71 3.86 -18.40
C SER A 168 -19.83 4.72 -17.14
N ALA A 169 -21.04 5.12 -16.76
CA ALA A 169 -21.25 5.93 -15.55
C ALA A 169 -20.67 5.24 -14.29
N ALA A 170 -20.81 3.91 -14.20
CA ALA A 170 -20.24 3.13 -13.11
C ALA A 170 -18.70 3.15 -13.10
N ALA A 171 -18.06 3.11 -14.28
CA ALA A 171 -16.61 3.21 -14.40
C ALA A 171 -16.11 4.60 -13.97
N LEU A 172 -16.77 5.67 -14.42
CA LEU A 172 -16.44 7.04 -14.05
C LEU A 172 -16.60 7.29 -12.54
N ILE A 173 -17.69 6.80 -11.94
CA ILE A 173 -17.91 6.87 -10.48
C ILE A 173 -16.80 6.11 -9.75
N SER A 174 -16.43 4.91 -10.21
CA SER A 174 -15.37 4.12 -9.59
C SER A 174 -14.01 4.81 -9.64
N LEU A 175 -13.67 5.43 -10.77
CA LEU A 175 -12.44 6.22 -10.93
C LEU A 175 -12.46 7.47 -10.05
N ALA A 176 -13.58 8.18 -9.96
CA ALA A 176 -13.74 9.34 -9.09
C ALA A 176 -13.59 8.95 -7.61
N LEU A 177 -14.17 7.82 -7.18
CA LEU A 177 -14.02 7.30 -5.83
C LEU A 177 -12.59 6.84 -5.54
N LEU A 178 -11.89 6.24 -6.51
CA LEU A 178 -10.48 5.88 -6.36
C LEU A 178 -9.60 7.12 -6.20
N ALA A 179 -9.81 8.15 -7.03
CA ALA A 179 -9.11 9.41 -6.93
C ALA A 179 -9.38 10.09 -5.57
N LEU A 180 -10.65 10.10 -5.14
CA LEU A 180 -11.04 10.61 -3.84
C LEU A 180 -10.37 9.82 -2.70
N ALA A 181 -10.41 8.50 -2.72
CA ALA A 181 -9.77 7.66 -1.71
C ALA A 181 -8.25 7.85 -1.67
N THR A 182 -7.61 8.09 -2.82
CA THR A 182 -6.18 8.39 -2.91
C THR A 182 -5.85 9.74 -2.28
N ALA A 183 -6.67 10.76 -2.54
CA ALA A 183 -6.42 12.13 -2.09
C ALA A 183 -6.95 12.42 -0.67
N ALA A 184 -8.00 11.72 -0.22
CA ALA A 184 -8.69 11.98 1.05
C ALA A 184 -7.77 12.03 2.28
N PRO A 185 -6.71 11.21 2.42
CA PRO A 185 -5.80 11.33 3.55
C PRO A 185 -5.16 12.72 3.69
N THR A 186 -4.95 13.45 2.59
CA THR A 186 -4.39 14.82 2.61
C THR A 186 -5.32 15.85 3.26
N LEU A 187 -6.62 15.54 3.38
CA LEU A 187 -7.61 16.41 4.04
C LEU A 187 -7.51 16.36 5.57
N SER A 188 -6.65 15.50 6.11
CA SER A 188 -6.44 15.35 7.56
C SER A 188 -5.87 16.63 8.18
N ARG A 189 -6.54 17.13 9.23
CA ARG A 189 -6.15 18.35 9.96
C ARG A 189 -5.53 18.00 11.33
N GLU A 190 -5.28 19.02 12.16
CA GLU A 190 -4.89 18.84 13.57
C GLU A 190 -3.57 18.08 13.75
N GLY A 191 -2.52 18.48 13.02
CA GLY A 191 -1.19 17.83 13.10
C GLY A 191 -1.08 16.50 12.36
N ARG A 192 -2.17 16.01 11.73
CA ARG A 192 -2.17 14.76 10.96
C ARG A 192 -1.87 14.93 9.47
N TYR A 193 -1.82 16.17 8.99
CA TYR A 193 -1.61 16.50 7.57
C TYR A 193 -0.39 15.78 6.98
N ALA A 194 0.75 15.83 7.65
CA ALA A 194 1.98 15.23 7.12
C ALA A 194 1.85 13.70 6.97
N GLY A 195 1.27 13.02 7.96
CA GLY A 195 1.03 11.56 7.88
C GLY A 195 0.00 11.20 6.81
N GLY A 196 -1.02 12.06 6.66
CA GLY A 196 -2.00 11.97 5.59
C GLY A 196 -1.38 12.12 4.20
N LEU A 197 -0.45 13.08 4.03
CA LEU A 197 0.27 13.30 2.77
C LEU A 197 1.14 12.09 2.40
N ALA A 198 1.87 11.52 3.35
CA ALA A 198 2.66 10.29 3.12
C ALA A 198 1.76 9.11 2.70
N PHE A 199 0.62 8.92 3.37
CA PHE A 199 -0.35 7.87 3.03
C PHE A 199 -1.00 8.10 1.66
N ALA A 200 -1.34 9.34 1.31
CA ALA A 200 -1.81 9.69 -0.03
C ALA A 200 -0.75 9.42 -1.10
N GLY A 201 0.52 9.77 -0.83
CA GLY A 201 1.65 9.46 -1.71
C GLY A 201 1.81 7.96 -1.93
N TYR A 202 1.72 7.16 -0.87
CA TYR A 202 1.73 5.70 -0.97
C TYR A 202 0.60 5.17 -1.87
N SER A 203 -0.63 5.64 -1.63
CA SER A 203 -1.81 5.25 -2.41
C SER A 203 -1.68 5.65 -3.88
N ALA A 204 -1.15 6.85 -4.14
CA ALA A 204 -0.90 7.34 -5.48
C ALA A 204 0.15 6.51 -6.22
N GLY A 205 1.20 6.01 -5.52
CA GLY A 205 2.17 5.11 -6.13
C GLY A 205 1.58 3.75 -6.51
N LEU A 206 0.68 3.17 -5.70
CA LEU A 206 -0.05 1.95 -6.07
C LEU A 206 -0.96 2.17 -7.29
N VAL A 207 -1.72 3.26 -7.31
CA VAL A 207 -2.55 3.62 -8.47
C VAL A 207 -1.67 3.86 -9.70
N GLY A 208 -0.56 4.58 -9.56
CA GLY A 208 0.42 4.83 -10.62
C GLY A 208 1.00 3.54 -11.19
N ALA A 209 1.36 2.58 -10.33
CA ALA A 209 1.82 1.27 -10.79
C ALA A 209 0.74 0.56 -11.61
N SER A 210 -0.51 0.55 -11.11
CA SER A 210 -1.64 -0.05 -11.83
C SER A 210 -1.96 0.61 -13.17
N LEU A 211 -1.48 1.83 -13.43
CA LEU A 211 -1.59 2.53 -14.72
C LEU A 211 -0.47 2.15 -15.69
N ILE A 212 0.73 1.90 -15.17
CA ILE A 212 1.94 1.60 -15.97
C ILE A 212 1.96 0.14 -16.43
N GLY A 213 1.49 -0.78 -15.59
CA GLY A 213 1.52 -2.22 -15.88
C GLY A 213 0.36 -2.99 -15.25
N PRO A 214 0.32 -4.31 -15.42
CA PRO A 214 -0.72 -5.18 -14.87
C PRO A 214 -0.49 -5.40 -13.37
N PHE A 215 -0.54 -4.32 -12.59
CA PHE A 215 -0.42 -4.38 -11.13
C PHE A 215 -1.79 -4.22 -10.47
N PRO A 216 -2.00 -4.77 -9.26
CA PRO A 216 -3.27 -4.67 -8.57
C PRO A 216 -3.69 -3.21 -8.38
N ALA A 217 -4.88 -2.86 -8.86
CA ALA A 217 -5.45 -1.55 -8.63
C ALA A 217 -6.05 -1.48 -7.22
N PRO A 218 -5.51 -0.67 -6.30
CA PRO A 218 -6.00 -0.66 -4.92
C PRO A 218 -7.47 -0.22 -4.86
N LEU A 219 -8.24 -0.85 -3.97
CA LEU A 219 -9.66 -0.56 -3.68
C LEU A 219 -10.68 -0.85 -4.80
N VAL A 220 -10.30 -0.73 -6.07
CA VAL A 220 -11.17 -0.99 -7.23
C VAL A 220 -10.94 -2.37 -7.85
N GLY A 221 -9.72 -2.90 -7.77
CA GLY A 221 -9.42 -4.30 -8.07
C GLY A 221 -9.83 -5.21 -6.93
N TYR A 222 -9.91 -6.51 -7.21
CA TYR A 222 -10.26 -7.48 -6.20
C TYR A 222 -9.05 -7.93 -5.38
N GLY A 223 -9.11 -7.75 -4.07
CA GLY A 223 -8.02 -8.12 -3.17
C GLY A 223 -8.25 -7.61 -1.76
N ALA A 224 -8.14 -8.51 -0.77
CA ALA A 224 -8.34 -8.14 0.63
C ALA A 224 -7.23 -7.22 1.16
N ALA A 225 -5.97 -7.48 0.80
CA ALA A 225 -4.80 -6.74 1.29
C ALA A 225 -4.88 -5.21 1.09
N PRO A 226 -5.18 -4.65 -0.10
CA PRO A 226 -5.25 -3.20 -0.27
C PRO A 226 -6.40 -2.57 0.52
N VAL A 227 -7.55 -3.25 0.62
CA VAL A 227 -8.71 -2.76 1.40
C VAL A 227 -8.39 -2.75 2.89
N LEU A 228 -7.87 -3.86 3.42
CA LEU A 228 -7.49 -3.98 4.82
C LEU A 228 -6.37 -3.01 5.18
N GLY A 229 -5.33 -2.90 4.35
CA GLY A 229 -4.20 -1.99 4.57
C GLY A 229 -4.65 -0.53 4.60
N TYR A 230 -5.56 -0.14 3.71
CA TYR A 230 -6.15 1.20 3.72
C TYR A 230 -6.90 1.48 5.04
N CYS A 231 -7.74 0.54 5.49
CA CYS A 231 -8.45 0.67 6.77
C CYS A 231 -7.49 0.76 7.97
N LEU A 232 -6.44 -0.06 7.99
CA LEU A 232 -5.42 -0.03 9.03
C LEU A 232 -4.68 1.31 9.07
N ALA A 233 -4.33 1.89 7.92
CA ALA A 233 -3.69 3.20 7.85
C ALA A 233 -4.61 4.32 8.33
N LEU A 234 -5.90 4.28 7.99
CA LEU A 234 -6.88 5.23 8.54
C LEU A 234 -6.95 5.14 10.06
N GLY A 235 -7.05 3.93 10.62
CA GLY A 235 -7.05 3.72 12.08
C GLY A 235 -5.80 4.27 12.75
N LEU A 236 -4.63 4.05 12.15
CA LEU A 236 -3.36 4.56 12.66
C LEU A 236 -3.28 6.09 12.53
N LEU A 237 -3.75 6.67 11.42
CA LEU A 237 -3.74 8.12 11.15
C LEU A 237 -4.63 8.88 12.12
N PHE A 238 -5.83 8.37 12.38
CA PHE A 238 -6.85 9.01 13.22
C PHE A 238 -6.81 8.61 14.70
N ARG A 239 -5.82 7.82 15.14
CA ARG A 239 -5.65 7.51 16.57
C ARG A 239 -5.51 8.81 17.40
N PRO A 240 -5.91 8.80 18.68
CA PRO A 240 -5.71 9.93 19.58
C PRO A 240 -4.22 10.29 19.66
N LEU A 241 -3.89 11.58 19.55
CA LEU A 241 -2.51 12.04 19.71
C LEU A 241 -2.12 11.90 21.17
N SER A 242 -1.04 11.17 21.43
CA SER A 242 -0.45 11.05 22.76
C SER A 242 0.51 12.22 23.04
N ALA A 243 0.84 12.47 24.32
CA ALA A 243 1.80 13.51 24.70
C ALA A 243 3.19 13.30 24.07
N THR A 244 3.52 12.05 23.69
CA THR A 244 4.75 11.68 22.99
C THR A 244 4.72 11.90 21.47
N ASP A 245 3.57 12.27 20.89
CA ASP A 245 3.43 12.59 19.46
C ASP A 245 3.56 14.12 19.18
N ARG A 246 3.82 14.96 20.19
CA ARG A 246 4.02 16.42 20.07
C ARG A 246 5.48 16.80 20.31
#